data_AF-A0A378HZ44-F1
#
_entry.id   AF-A0A378HZ44-F1
#
_cell.length_a   1.000
_cell.length_b   1.000
_cell.length_c   1.000
_cell.angle_alpha   90.00
_cell.angle_beta   90.00
_cell.angle_gamma   90.00
#
_symmetry.space_group_name_H-M   'P 1'
#
loop_
_entity.id
_entity.type
_entity.pdbx_description
1 polymer ?
#
loop_
_entity_poly.entity_id
_entity_poly.type
_entity_poly.pdbx_seq_one_letter_code
_entity_poly.pdbx_strand_id
1 'polypeptide(L)'
;MNVHEEYSLHTEINWSFLLIYKRNDYITKGFNMITVDDIKQLIIDCQLMGKWGLDNGISAEIPDLILDVLKPPCDFLGTSTNPAIFINQFTYRQLSNKHPNWVLNQTIAIKPTLLKQSDLDIIGTIIHEVGHAFNVAAGIPNTENNAYIFEIEVLLKLFNGENDLLSNCSAQNLKDYFQSRLPNYKRGIASNDYLAKLVYSLNKQLNLDPTLSCPLFKIKESSFMCSPLKFFNPLKPQTSYDTVTTNLPSQVY
;
A
#
# COMPACT_ATOMS: atom_id res chain seq x y z
N MET A 1 41.97 -23.95 -18.79
CA MET A 1 41.69 -24.65 -17.52
C MET A 1 41.82 -23.63 -16.40
N ASN A 2 40.81 -23.19 -15.65
CA ASN A 2 39.38 -23.49 -15.59
C ASN A 2 38.66 -22.17 -15.31
N VAL A 3 37.50 -22.00 -15.94
CA VAL A 3 36.52 -20.95 -15.68
C VAL A 3 35.67 -21.44 -14.52
N HIS A 4 35.55 -20.67 -13.45
CA HIS A 4 34.53 -20.90 -12.42
C HIS A 4 33.32 -20.01 -12.75
N GLU A 5 32.29 -20.63 -13.32
CA GLU A 5 30.93 -20.09 -13.37
C GLU A 5 30.31 -20.19 -11.98
N GLU A 6 30.04 -19.06 -11.34
CA GLU A 6 29.13 -18.99 -10.20
C GLU A 6 27.69 -18.84 -10.74
N TYR A 7 26.90 -19.89 -10.54
CA TYR A 7 25.46 -19.87 -10.77
C TYR A 7 24.77 -18.99 -9.72
N SER A 8 24.37 -17.79 -10.13
CA SER A 8 23.41 -16.96 -9.39
C SER A 8 22.00 -17.52 -9.56
N LEU A 9 21.48 -18.18 -8.52
CA LEU A 9 20.07 -18.59 -8.43
C LEU A 9 19.21 -17.36 -8.13
N HIS A 10 18.82 -16.63 -9.18
CA HIS A 10 17.68 -15.73 -9.14
C HIS A 10 16.40 -16.58 -9.03
N THR A 11 15.90 -16.77 -7.82
CA THR A 11 14.54 -17.28 -7.61
C THR A 11 13.56 -16.14 -7.86
N GLU A 12 13.09 -16.00 -9.10
CA GLU A 12 11.85 -15.28 -9.39
C GLU A 12 10.70 -16.05 -8.72
N ILE A 13 10.21 -15.55 -7.59
CA ILE A 13 9.02 -16.09 -6.95
C ILE A 13 7.83 -15.74 -7.84
N ASN A 14 7.29 -16.74 -8.52
CA ASN A 14 6.11 -16.62 -9.36
C ASN A 14 4.86 -16.50 -8.46
N TRP A 15 4.50 -15.26 -8.12
CA TRP A 15 3.33 -14.91 -7.31
C TRP A 15 1.99 -15.41 -7.87
N SER A 16 1.93 -15.78 -9.16
CA SER A 16 0.71 -16.28 -9.81
C SER A 16 0.24 -17.64 -9.27
N PHE A 17 1.11 -18.41 -8.62
CA PHE A 17 0.79 -19.75 -8.15
C PHE A 17 0.05 -19.80 -6.79
N LEU A 18 0.06 -18.72 -6.01
CA LEU A 18 -0.40 -18.74 -4.61
C LEU A 18 -1.85 -18.28 -4.38
N LEU A 19 -2.53 -17.72 -5.39
CA LEU A 19 -3.94 -17.31 -5.27
C LEU A 19 -4.94 -18.39 -5.70
N ILE A 20 -4.46 -19.58 -6.10
CA ILE A 20 -5.33 -20.67 -6.55
C ILE A 20 -6.04 -21.36 -5.38
N TYR A 21 -5.66 -21.10 -4.13
CA TYR A 21 -6.24 -21.74 -2.95
C TYR A 21 -7.35 -20.91 -2.27
N LYS A 22 -8.33 -20.39 -3.03
CA LYS A 22 -9.67 -20.01 -2.51
C LYS A 22 -10.70 -19.66 -3.59
N ARG A 23 -10.59 -20.26 -4.79
CA ARG A 23 -11.52 -19.99 -5.88
C ARG A 23 -12.71 -20.95 -5.83
N ASN A 24 -13.63 -20.76 -4.88
CA ASN A 24 -15.03 -21.22 -4.98
C ASN A 24 -15.88 -20.48 -3.94
N ASP A 25 -17.05 -20.02 -4.38
CA ASP A 25 -17.95 -19.04 -3.77
C ASP A 25 -17.38 -17.62 -3.95
N TYR A 26 -17.90 -16.73 -4.80
CA TYR A 26 -19.26 -16.18 -4.79
C TYR A 26 -19.71 -15.66 -6.16
N ILE A 27 -20.96 -15.97 -6.47
CA ILE A 27 -21.79 -15.38 -7.51
C ILE A 27 -22.19 -13.95 -7.09
N THR A 28 -22.01 -12.97 -7.99
CA THR A 28 -22.58 -11.60 -7.96
C THR A 28 -22.43 -10.79 -6.66
N LYS A 29 -21.25 -10.21 -6.39
CA LYS A 29 -21.15 -9.03 -5.50
C LYS A 29 -21.35 -7.75 -6.32
N GLY A 30 -22.59 -7.28 -6.41
CA GLY A 30 -22.83 -5.85 -6.69
C GLY A 30 -22.23 -4.99 -5.57
N PHE A 31 -21.76 -3.78 -5.89
CA PHE A 31 -21.19 -2.75 -5.00
C PHE A 31 -21.26 -3.09 -3.49
N ASN A 32 -20.33 -3.90 -2.99
CA ASN A 32 -20.33 -4.32 -1.60
C ASN A 32 -19.24 -3.54 -0.87
N MET A 33 -19.69 -2.63 0.02
CA MET A 33 -18.83 -1.95 0.99
C MET A 33 -17.95 -2.95 1.74
N ILE A 34 -16.69 -2.57 2.00
CA ILE A 34 -15.80 -3.33 2.90
C ILE A 34 -16.46 -3.52 4.27
N THR A 35 -16.57 -4.79 4.69
CA THR A 35 -17.12 -5.18 5.98
C THR A 35 -16.03 -5.38 7.04
N VAL A 36 -16.43 -5.55 8.29
CA VAL A 36 -15.51 -5.87 9.39
C VAL A 36 -14.79 -7.21 9.16
N ASP A 37 -15.46 -8.19 8.55
CA ASP A 37 -14.83 -9.48 8.26
C ASP A 37 -13.87 -9.40 7.08
N ASP A 38 -14.15 -8.55 6.08
CA ASP A 38 -13.20 -8.22 5.03
C ASP A 38 -11.93 -7.56 5.61
N ILE A 39 -12.07 -6.67 6.60
CA ILE A 39 -10.92 -6.08 7.31
C ILE A 39 -10.10 -7.13 8.06
N LYS A 40 -10.76 -8.08 8.74
CA LYS A 40 -10.05 -9.18 9.41
C LYS A 40 -9.29 -10.05 8.40
N GLN A 41 -9.88 -10.34 7.25
CA GLN A 41 -9.19 -11.07 6.19
C GLN A 41 -8.01 -10.28 5.63
N LEU A 42 -8.16 -8.96 5.43
CA LEU A 42 -7.05 -8.08 5.03
C LEU A 42 -5.89 -8.11 6.04
N ILE A 43 -6.20 -8.11 7.34
CA ILE A 43 -5.19 -8.24 8.40
C ILE A 43 -4.42 -9.55 8.24
N ILE A 44 -5.11 -10.67 8.02
CA ILE A 44 -4.49 -11.98 7.78
C ILE A 44 -3.57 -11.95 6.56
N ASP A 45 -4.03 -11.34 5.47
CA ASP A 45 -3.23 -11.21 4.25
C ASP A 45 -1.97 -10.36 4.50
N CYS A 46 -2.09 -9.29 5.30
CA CYS A 46 -0.95 -8.46 5.70
C CYS A 46 0.04 -9.22 6.61
N GLN A 47 -0.45 -10.04 7.54
CA GLN A 47 0.38 -10.88 8.39
C GLN A 47 1.20 -11.87 7.55
N LEU A 48 0.57 -12.48 6.53
CA LEU A 48 1.24 -13.37 5.59
C LEU A 48 2.31 -12.63 4.76
N MET A 49 2.01 -11.42 4.28
CA MET A 49 2.98 -10.58 3.57
C MET A 49 4.16 -10.19 4.46
N GLY A 50 3.91 -9.82 5.72
CA GLY A 50 4.96 -9.54 6.70
C GLY A 50 5.87 -10.75 6.95
N LYS A 51 5.28 -11.95 7.03
CA LYS A 51 6.03 -13.21 7.20
C LYS A 51 6.89 -13.56 6.00
N TRP A 52 6.39 -13.35 4.79
CA TRP A 52 7.17 -13.57 3.55
C TRP A 52 8.25 -12.51 3.34
N GLY A 53 8.00 -11.29 3.82
CA GLY A 53 8.95 -10.20 3.80
C GLY A 53 8.64 -9.13 2.77
N LEU A 54 9.16 -7.96 3.09
CA LEU A 54 9.18 -6.76 2.27
C LEU A 54 10.38 -6.78 1.33
N ASP A 55 10.31 -6.00 0.26
CA ASP A 55 11.36 -5.84 -0.75
C ASP A 55 12.61 -5.15 -0.17
N ASN A 56 12.48 -4.54 1.01
CA ASN A 56 13.60 -4.03 1.81
C ASN A 56 14.40 -5.14 2.54
N GLY A 57 14.00 -6.40 2.42
CA GLY A 57 14.65 -7.56 3.03
C GLY A 57 14.21 -7.85 4.47
N ILE A 58 13.29 -7.07 5.03
CA ILE A 58 12.77 -7.27 6.39
C ILE A 58 11.56 -8.19 6.32
N SER A 59 11.53 -9.19 7.21
CA SER A 59 10.39 -10.07 7.43
C SER A 59 10.12 -10.20 8.93
N ALA A 60 8.87 -10.44 9.29
CA ALA A 60 8.46 -10.66 10.67
C ALA A 60 7.15 -11.42 10.77
N GLU A 61 7.03 -12.26 11.79
CA GLU A 61 5.77 -12.89 12.15
C GLU A 61 4.97 -11.94 13.04
N ILE A 62 4.02 -11.23 12.43
CA ILE A 62 3.09 -10.35 13.14
C ILE A 62 2.14 -11.24 13.97
N PRO A 63 2.00 -11.01 15.29
CA PRO A 63 1.08 -11.80 16.12
C PRO A 63 -0.38 -11.59 15.66
N ASP A 64 -1.29 -12.45 16.13
CA ASP A 64 -2.72 -12.28 15.92
C ASP A 64 -3.17 -10.89 16.39
N LEU A 65 -3.82 -10.16 15.49
CA LEU A 65 -4.30 -8.81 15.77
C LEU A 65 -5.80 -8.80 16.06
N ILE A 66 -6.18 -7.98 17.03
CA ILE A 66 -7.55 -7.77 17.47
C ILE A 66 -8.05 -6.49 16.82
N LEU A 67 -9.15 -6.58 16.06
CA LEU A 67 -9.84 -5.41 15.56
C LEU A 67 -10.92 -4.96 16.55
N ASP A 68 -10.78 -3.75 17.10
CA ASP A 68 -11.78 -3.14 17.99
C ASP A 68 -12.50 -2.00 17.27
N VAL A 69 -13.80 -2.15 17.02
CA VAL A 69 -14.65 -1.10 16.44
C VAL A 69 -15.26 -0.27 17.56
N LEU A 70 -14.76 0.94 17.72
CA LEU A 70 -15.09 1.79 18.85
C LEU A 70 -16.52 2.32 18.80
N LYS A 71 -17.03 2.66 19.99
CA LYS A 71 -18.37 3.22 20.17
C LYS A 71 -18.30 4.47 21.05
N PRO A 72 -19.00 5.56 20.66
CA PRO A 72 -19.16 6.70 21.54
C PRO A 72 -19.72 6.29 22.92
N PRO A 73 -19.31 6.95 24.02
CA PRO A 73 -18.37 8.08 24.09
C PRO A 73 -16.89 7.67 24.19
N CYS A 74 -16.60 6.36 24.10
CA CYS A 74 -15.25 5.79 24.21
C CYS A 74 -14.69 5.50 22.81
N ASP A 75 -14.68 6.49 21.93
CA ASP A 75 -14.18 6.40 20.55
C ASP A 75 -13.04 7.40 20.26
N PHE A 76 -12.49 8.00 21.31
CA PHE A 76 -11.34 8.88 21.22
C PHE A 76 -10.06 8.11 20.92
N LEU A 77 -9.41 8.46 19.81
CA LEU A 77 -8.14 7.85 19.36
C LEU A 77 -6.97 8.84 19.35
N GLY A 78 -7.04 9.92 20.14
CA GLY A 78 -6.07 11.01 20.09
C GLY A 78 -6.56 12.19 19.23
N THR A 79 -5.68 12.78 18.43
CA THR A 79 -6.03 13.92 17.56
C THR A 79 -7.23 13.56 16.68
N SER A 80 -8.25 14.43 16.67
CA SER A 80 -9.63 14.11 16.31
C SER A 80 -9.85 13.52 14.90
N THR A 81 -8.85 13.58 14.02
CA THR A 81 -8.91 13.14 12.63
C THR A 81 -8.53 11.68 12.39
N ASN A 82 -7.83 10.99 13.30
CA ASN A 82 -7.35 9.63 13.02
C ASN A 82 -8.54 8.64 13.02
N PRO A 83 -8.80 7.93 11.90
CA PRO A 83 -9.91 7.00 11.79
C PRO A 83 -9.57 5.60 12.34
N ALA A 84 -8.28 5.30 12.54
CA ALA A 84 -7.75 4.09 13.16
C ALA A 84 -6.48 4.40 13.93
N ILE A 85 -6.10 3.52 14.86
CA ILE A 85 -4.76 3.46 15.48
C ILE A 85 -4.38 2.03 15.86
N PHE A 86 -3.10 1.71 15.74
CA PHE A 86 -2.47 0.56 16.40
C PHE A 86 -2.12 0.89 17.86
N ILE A 87 -2.51 0.00 18.78
CA ILE A 87 -2.31 0.21 20.22
C ILE A 87 -0.89 -0.17 20.65
N ASN A 88 0.03 0.76 20.48
CA ASN A 88 1.40 0.67 20.97
C ASN A 88 1.51 1.01 22.47
N GLN A 89 2.72 0.94 23.03
CA GLN A 89 2.96 1.19 24.47
C GLN A 89 2.55 2.59 24.93
N PHE A 90 2.73 3.61 24.10
CA PHE A 90 2.39 4.99 24.45
C PHE A 90 0.87 5.19 24.48
N THR A 91 0.17 4.74 23.44
CA THR A 91 -1.29 4.79 23.35
C THR A 91 -1.93 3.98 24.47
N TYR A 92 -1.44 2.77 24.72
CA TYR A 92 -1.96 1.88 25.75
C TYR A 92 -1.88 2.54 27.13
N ARG A 93 -0.74 3.15 27.50
CA ARG A 93 -0.58 3.84 28.78
C ARG A 93 -1.57 4.98 29.00
N GLN A 94 -1.97 5.67 27.92
CA GLN A 94 -2.86 6.84 28.03
C GLN A 94 -4.34 6.49 28.05
N LEU A 95 -4.73 5.44 27.31
CA LEU A 95 -6.14 5.23 26.97
C LEU A 95 -6.68 3.87 27.45
N SER A 96 -5.84 2.88 27.74
CA SER A 96 -6.30 1.52 28.10
C SER A 96 -7.27 1.45 29.28
N ASN A 97 -7.19 2.40 30.22
CA ASN A 97 -8.12 2.49 31.35
C ASN A 97 -9.60 2.67 30.92
N LYS A 98 -9.84 3.19 29.72
CA LYS A 98 -11.18 3.34 29.12
C LYS A 98 -11.52 2.21 28.14
N HIS A 99 -10.56 1.33 27.85
CA HIS A 99 -10.65 0.30 26.82
C HIS A 99 -10.10 -1.04 27.36
N PRO A 100 -10.86 -1.73 28.22
CA PRO A 100 -10.36 -2.94 28.91
C PRO A 100 -10.05 -4.11 27.97
N ASN A 101 -10.59 -4.10 26.75
CA ASN A 101 -10.37 -5.14 25.74
C ASN A 101 -9.11 -4.90 24.90
N TRP A 102 -8.43 -3.76 25.07
CA TRP A 102 -7.20 -3.50 24.32
C TRP A 102 -6.08 -4.38 24.84
N VAL A 103 -5.32 -4.92 23.90
CA VAL A 103 -4.10 -5.68 24.14
C VAL A 103 -2.95 -4.94 23.50
N LEU A 104 -1.95 -4.64 24.33
CA LEU A 104 -0.74 -3.93 23.92
C LEU A 104 -0.06 -4.66 22.74
N ASN A 105 0.23 -3.91 21.69
CA ASN A 105 0.87 -4.37 20.46
C ASN A 105 0.08 -5.46 19.69
N GLN A 106 -1.21 -5.61 19.96
CA GLN A 106 -2.08 -6.55 19.24
C GLN A 106 -3.41 -5.92 18.81
N THR A 107 -3.87 -4.85 19.46
CA THR A 107 -5.13 -4.21 19.06
C THR A 107 -4.91 -3.16 17.97
N ILE A 108 -5.75 -3.21 16.94
CA ILE A 108 -6.04 -2.11 16.03
C ILE A 108 -7.45 -1.60 16.38
N ALA A 109 -7.54 -0.35 16.80
CA ALA A 109 -8.80 0.29 17.16
C ALA A 109 -9.25 1.21 16.02
N ILE A 110 -10.50 1.10 15.58
CA ILE A 110 -11.06 1.88 14.46
C ILE A 110 -12.32 2.64 14.86
N LYS A 111 -12.51 3.83 14.30
CA LYS A 111 -13.76 4.59 14.41
C LYS A 111 -14.79 4.08 13.40
N PRO A 112 -16.10 4.11 13.71
CA PRO A 112 -17.15 3.78 12.75
C PRO A 112 -17.14 4.66 11.48
N THR A 113 -16.56 5.85 11.53
CA THR A 113 -16.41 6.73 10.37
C THR A 113 -15.44 6.20 9.34
N LEU A 114 -14.46 5.36 9.71
CA LEU A 114 -13.57 4.69 8.76
C LEU A 114 -14.39 3.86 7.77
N LEU A 115 -15.35 3.09 8.28
CA LEU A 115 -16.22 2.20 7.49
C LEU A 115 -17.15 2.94 6.51
N LYS A 116 -17.11 4.27 6.48
CA LYS A 116 -17.87 5.13 5.55
C LYS A 116 -16.97 5.76 4.48
N GLN A 117 -15.67 5.50 4.51
CA GLN A 117 -14.71 5.99 3.52
C GLN A 117 -14.72 5.11 2.27
N SER A 118 -13.93 5.47 1.25
CA SER A 118 -13.76 4.63 0.08
C SER A 118 -13.06 3.31 0.46
N ASP A 119 -13.32 2.25 -0.30
CA ASP A 119 -12.73 0.94 0.00
C ASP A 119 -11.20 0.99 0.07
N LEU A 120 -10.55 1.74 -0.82
CA LEU A 120 -9.10 1.94 -0.79
C LEU A 120 -8.62 2.74 0.42
N ASP A 121 -9.37 3.74 0.88
CA ASP A 121 -9.01 4.47 2.09
C ASP A 121 -9.11 3.56 3.32
N ILE A 122 -10.13 2.70 3.38
CA ILE A 122 -10.28 1.69 4.43
C ILE A 122 -9.11 0.72 4.39
N ILE A 123 -8.87 0.09 3.25
CA ILE A 123 -7.80 -0.90 3.06
C ILE A 123 -6.45 -0.29 3.41
N GLY A 124 -6.13 0.86 2.83
CA GLY A 124 -4.86 1.54 3.04
C GLY A 124 -4.63 1.96 4.49
N THR A 125 -5.67 2.45 5.17
CA THR A 125 -5.61 2.76 6.61
C THR A 125 -5.31 1.51 7.43
N ILE A 126 -5.98 0.39 7.16
CA ILE A 126 -5.75 -0.86 7.89
C ILE A 126 -4.33 -1.39 7.65
N ILE A 127 -3.87 -1.43 6.39
CA ILE A 127 -2.51 -1.86 6.06
C ILE A 127 -1.49 -0.98 6.81
N HIS A 128 -1.72 0.34 6.88
CA HIS A 128 -0.86 1.26 7.63
C HIS A 128 -0.76 0.89 9.11
N GLU A 129 -1.88 0.65 9.79
CA GLU A 129 -1.88 0.24 11.20
C GLU A 129 -1.24 -1.14 11.41
N VAL A 130 -1.44 -2.08 10.48
CA VAL A 130 -0.72 -3.36 10.49
C VAL A 130 0.78 -3.15 10.28
N GLY A 131 1.18 -2.13 9.51
CA GLY A 131 2.58 -1.72 9.36
C GLY A 131 3.23 -1.30 10.69
N HIS A 132 2.49 -0.66 11.60
CA HIS A 132 2.98 -0.41 12.95
C HIS A 132 3.15 -1.71 13.76
N ALA A 133 2.23 -2.66 13.62
CA ALA A 133 2.37 -3.98 14.25
C ALA A 133 3.58 -4.75 13.69
N PHE A 134 3.79 -4.68 12.37
CA PHE A 134 4.98 -5.22 11.70
C PHE A 134 6.26 -4.64 12.25
N ASN A 135 6.35 -3.31 12.40
CA ASN A 135 7.56 -2.67 12.92
C ASN A 135 7.94 -3.22 14.31
N VAL A 136 6.93 -3.39 15.18
CA VAL A 136 7.13 -3.96 16.52
C VAL A 136 7.58 -5.42 16.44
N ALA A 137 6.91 -6.23 15.63
CA ALA A 137 7.24 -7.65 15.46
C ALA A 137 8.64 -7.86 14.85
N ALA A 138 9.05 -7.00 13.91
CA ALA A 138 10.35 -7.03 13.25
C ALA A 138 11.50 -6.49 14.12
N GLY A 139 11.21 -5.91 15.29
CA GLY A 139 12.22 -5.28 16.14
C GLY A 139 12.87 -4.04 15.53
N ILE A 140 12.18 -3.37 14.60
CA ILE A 140 12.64 -2.11 13.98
C ILE A 140 11.93 -0.90 14.61
N PRO A 141 12.44 0.33 14.42
CA PRO A 141 11.79 1.51 14.97
C PRO A 141 10.33 1.63 14.51
N ASN A 142 9.39 1.69 15.45
CA ASN A 142 7.98 1.91 15.15
C ASN A 142 7.73 3.38 14.82
N THR A 143 7.94 3.74 13.55
CA THR A 143 7.83 5.10 13.02
C THR A 143 6.84 5.15 11.88
N GLU A 144 6.26 6.33 11.63
CA GLU A 144 5.44 6.61 10.44
C GLU A 144 6.14 6.18 9.14
N ASN A 145 7.44 6.47 9.01
CA ASN A 145 8.21 6.16 7.81
C ASN A 145 8.23 4.65 7.51
N ASN A 146 8.42 3.82 8.54
CA ASN A 146 8.43 2.37 8.37
C ASN A 146 7.01 1.83 8.13
N ALA A 147 5.99 2.41 8.75
CA ALA A 147 4.59 2.10 8.44
C ALA A 147 4.22 2.46 6.99
N TYR A 148 4.69 3.59 6.45
CA TYR A 148 4.50 3.96 5.04
C TYR A 148 5.19 2.99 4.08
N ILE A 149 6.38 2.48 4.42
CA ILE A 149 7.06 1.46 3.62
C ILE A 149 6.20 0.20 3.52
N PHE A 150 5.71 -0.30 4.67
CA PHE A 150 4.82 -1.46 4.71
C PHE A 150 3.53 -1.20 3.92
N GLU A 151 2.88 -0.06 4.14
CA GLU A 151 1.67 0.39 3.43
C GLU A 151 1.83 0.33 1.91
N ILE A 152 2.87 0.98 1.38
CA ILE A 152 3.09 1.06 -0.06
C ILE A 152 3.37 -0.33 -0.63
N GLU A 153 4.30 -1.09 -0.04
CA GLU A 153 4.69 -2.37 -0.58
C GLU A 153 3.57 -3.40 -0.51
N VAL A 154 2.90 -3.54 0.63
CA VAL A 154 1.84 -4.52 0.80
C VAL A 154 0.66 -4.18 -0.10
N LEU A 155 0.27 -2.90 -0.21
CA LEU A 155 -0.81 -2.51 -1.12
C LEU A 155 -0.48 -2.83 -2.58
N LEU A 156 0.76 -2.56 -3.03
CA LEU A 156 1.21 -2.92 -4.38
C LEU A 156 1.24 -4.44 -4.59
N LYS A 157 1.69 -5.22 -3.61
CA LYS A 157 1.72 -6.69 -3.68
C LYS A 157 0.30 -7.27 -3.76
N LEU A 158 -0.62 -6.80 -2.92
CA LEU A 158 -2.02 -7.22 -2.94
C LEU A 158 -2.70 -6.85 -4.27
N PHE A 159 -2.42 -5.66 -4.81
CA PHE A 159 -2.95 -5.23 -6.11
C PHE A 159 -2.40 -6.06 -7.27
N ASN A 160 -1.08 -6.27 -7.34
CA ASN A 160 -0.42 -7.07 -8.39
C ASN A 160 -0.72 -8.58 -8.31
N GLY A 161 -1.09 -9.03 -7.10
CA GLY A 161 -1.59 -10.36 -6.82
C GLY A 161 -3.10 -10.49 -6.98
N GLU A 162 -3.80 -9.52 -7.58
CA GLU A 162 -5.26 -9.62 -7.83
C GLU A 162 -6.05 -10.06 -6.59
N ASN A 163 -5.68 -9.56 -5.40
CA ASN A 163 -6.37 -9.90 -4.15
C ASN A 163 -7.87 -9.58 -4.29
N ASP A 164 -8.73 -10.48 -3.80
CA ASP A 164 -10.18 -10.39 -3.97
C ASP A 164 -10.76 -9.05 -3.47
N LEU A 165 -10.22 -8.47 -2.40
CA LEU A 165 -10.66 -7.18 -1.86
C LEU A 165 -10.30 -6.00 -2.78
N LEU A 166 -9.30 -6.17 -3.63
CA LEU A 166 -8.85 -5.19 -4.62
C LEU A 166 -9.30 -5.53 -6.04
N SER A 167 -10.04 -6.62 -6.25
CA SER A 167 -10.47 -7.09 -7.58
C SER A 167 -11.28 -6.06 -8.38
N ASN A 168 -12.03 -5.18 -7.69
CA ASN A 168 -12.79 -4.09 -8.30
C ASN A 168 -12.04 -2.76 -8.32
N CYS A 169 -10.83 -2.70 -7.76
CA CYS A 169 -10.01 -1.50 -7.74
C CYS A 169 -9.36 -1.29 -9.11
N SER A 170 -9.65 -0.18 -9.77
CA SER A 170 -8.94 0.18 -11.00
C SER A 170 -7.55 0.73 -10.70
N ALA A 171 -6.66 0.66 -11.70
CA ALA A 171 -5.37 1.34 -11.67
C ALA A 171 -5.50 2.85 -11.37
N GLN A 172 -6.59 3.48 -11.80
CA GLN A 172 -6.88 4.89 -11.50
C GLN A 172 -7.23 5.09 -10.02
N ASN A 173 -8.03 4.21 -9.42
CA ASN A 173 -8.34 4.29 -7.99
C ASN A 173 -7.07 4.17 -7.15
N LEU A 174 -6.19 3.24 -7.49
CA LEU A 174 -4.91 3.07 -6.82
C LEU A 174 -4.03 4.32 -6.95
N LYS A 175 -4.00 4.93 -8.15
CA LYS A 175 -3.32 6.19 -8.40
C LYS A 175 -3.87 7.31 -7.51
N ASP A 176 -5.19 7.49 -7.48
CA ASP A 176 -5.86 8.54 -6.70
C ASP A 176 -5.56 8.40 -5.20
N TYR A 177 -5.58 7.16 -4.70
CA TYR A 177 -5.19 6.84 -3.33
C TYR A 177 -3.74 7.24 -3.04
N PHE A 178 -2.77 6.79 -3.85
CA PHE A 178 -1.38 7.16 -3.63
C PHE A 178 -1.12 8.65 -3.79
N GLN A 179 -1.87 9.33 -4.66
CA GLN A 179 -1.81 10.77 -4.81
C GLN A 179 -2.33 11.50 -3.55
N SER A 180 -3.41 11.01 -2.93
CA SER A 180 -3.93 11.57 -1.68
C SER A 180 -2.96 11.36 -0.50
N ARG A 181 -2.23 10.24 -0.49
CA ARG A 181 -1.25 9.89 0.54
C ARG A 181 0.13 10.52 0.34
N LEU A 182 0.47 10.98 -0.87
CA LEU A 182 1.78 11.50 -1.23
C LEU A 182 2.32 12.60 -0.27
N PRO A 183 1.51 13.58 0.21
CA PRO A 183 1.98 14.56 1.18
C PRO A 183 2.48 13.93 2.50
N ASN A 184 1.91 12.80 2.92
CA ASN A 184 2.35 12.08 4.11
C ASN A 184 3.71 11.43 3.87
N TYR A 185 3.86 10.72 2.75
CA TYR A 185 5.12 10.08 2.39
C TYR A 185 6.27 11.09 2.24
N LYS A 186 6.00 12.23 1.61
CA LYS A 186 6.98 13.33 1.45
C LYS A 186 7.51 13.89 2.77
N ARG A 187 6.75 13.83 3.86
CA ARG A 187 7.24 14.23 5.18
C ARG A 187 8.32 13.29 5.71
N GLY A 188 8.30 12.03 5.28
CA GLY A 188 9.22 10.99 5.72
C GLY A 188 10.47 10.79 4.86
N ILE A 189 10.44 11.18 3.58
CA ILE A 189 11.49 10.82 2.61
C ILE A 189 12.86 11.44 2.92
N ALA A 190 12.90 12.59 3.61
CA ALA A 190 14.15 13.27 3.95
C ALA A 190 14.98 12.51 5.00
N SER A 191 14.36 11.61 5.77
CA SER A 191 14.99 10.87 6.85
C SER A 191 15.03 9.35 6.61
N ASN A 192 14.58 8.88 5.44
CA ASN A 192 14.57 7.46 5.11
C ASN A 192 14.83 7.23 3.62
N ASP A 193 16.04 6.78 3.30
CA ASP A 193 16.50 6.53 1.93
C ASP A 193 15.69 5.47 1.19
N TYR A 194 15.21 4.45 1.90
CA TYR A 194 14.40 3.40 1.31
C TYR A 194 13.04 3.95 0.89
N LEU A 195 12.35 4.64 1.81
CA LEU A 195 11.08 5.30 1.53
C LEU A 195 11.22 6.32 0.39
N ALA A 196 12.32 7.07 0.34
CA ALA A 196 12.62 8.00 -0.74
C ALA A 196 12.67 7.31 -2.11
N LYS A 197 13.39 6.19 -2.22
CA LYS A 197 13.45 5.36 -3.44
C LYS A 197 12.10 4.76 -3.80
N LEU A 198 11.36 4.28 -2.81
CA LEU A 198 10.04 3.68 -2.99
C LEU A 198 9.03 4.70 -3.53
N VAL A 199 8.95 5.88 -2.92
CA VAL A 199 8.07 6.97 -3.36
C VAL A 199 8.46 7.48 -4.75
N TYR A 200 9.77 7.58 -5.04
CA TYR A 200 10.22 7.94 -6.38
C TYR A 200 9.82 6.90 -7.43
N SER A 201 9.98 5.61 -7.12
CA SER A 201 9.59 4.52 -8.02
C SER A 201 8.08 4.52 -8.27
N LEU A 202 7.30 4.69 -7.20
CA LEU A 202 5.85 4.82 -7.25
C LEU A 202 5.43 6.00 -8.14
N ASN A 203 6.10 7.16 -7.96
CA ASN A 203 5.84 8.34 -8.77
C ASN A 203 6.13 8.11 -10.25
N LYS A 204 7.24 7.43 -10.59
CA LYS A 204 7.60 7.11 -11.97
C LYS A 204 6.58 6.19 -12.63
N GLN A 205 6.05 5.22 -11.88
CA GLN A 205 5.07 4.26 -12.39
C GLN A 205 3.67 4.87 -12.57
N LEU A 206 3.23 5.71 -11.62
CA LEU A 206 1.86 6.23 -11.57
C LEU A 206 1.72 7.68 -12.06
N ASN A 207 2.83 8.40 -12.27
CA ASN A 207 2.87 9.82 -12.59
C ASN A 207 2.04 10.65 -11.59
N LEU A 208 2.43 10.61 -10.31
CA LEU A 208 1.71 11.25 -9.19
C LEU A 208 2.02 12.74 -9.07
N ASP A 209 3.29 13.12 -9.23
CA ASP A 209 3.80 14.47 -9.12
C ASP A 209 4.98 14.69 -10.10
N PRO A 210 4.83 15.56 -11.11
CA PRO A 210 5.87 15.83 -12.10
C PRO A 210 7.08 16.57 -11.52
N THR A 211 6.96 17.17 -10.33
CA THR A 211 8.05 17.91 -9.67
C THR A 211 8.92 17.03 -8.77
N LEU A 212 8.48 15.80 -8.49
CA LEU A 212 9.22 14.87 -7.65
C LEU A 212 10.44 14.34 -8.42
N SER A 213 11.58 14.99 -8.19
CA SER A 213 12.89 14.55 -8.68
C SER A 213 13.46 13.45 -7.77
N CYS A 214 14.25 12.55 -8.36
CA CYS A 214 14.94 11.52 -7.59
C CYS A 214 15.82 12.22 -6.55
N PRO A 215 15.62 11.99 -5.24
CA PRO A 215 16.52 12.51 -4.24
C PRO A 215 17.89 11.85 -4.48
N LEU A 216 18.78 12.64 -5.06
CA LEU A 216 20.21 12.41 -5.28
C LEU A 216 20.77 11.13 -4.65
N PHE A 217 20.95 10.10 -5.47
CA PHE A 217 21.93 9.06 -5.20
C PHE A 217 22.69 8.73 -6.48
N LYS A 218 24.02 8.92 -6.45
CA LYS A 218 24.98 8.35 -7.40
C LYS A 218 25.06 6.83 -7.20
N ILE A 219 23.96 6.11 -7.36
CA ILE A 219 23.91 4.64 -7.24
C ILE A 219 23.61 4.08 -8.63
N LYS A 220 24.45 3.13 -9.09
CA LYS A 220 24.24 2.36 -10.32
C LYS A 220 22.83 1.75 -10.27
N GLU A 221 22.03 1.99 -11.31
CA GLU A 221 20.61 1.60 -11.46
C GLU A 221 20.31 0.08 -11.34
N SER A 222 21.28 -0.77 -11.04
CA SER A 222 21.19 -2.22 -11.32
C SER A 222 20.65 -3.10 -10.18
N SER A 223 20.14 -2.57 -9.06
CA SER A 223 19.74 -3.44 -7.93
C SER A 223 18.45 -3.07 -7.20
N PHE A 224 17.66 -2.12 -7.71
CA PHE A 224 16.40 -1.73 -7.06
C PHE A 224 15.26 -1.71 -8.08
N MET A 225 14.53 -2.83 -8.14
CA MET A 225 13.26 -2.91 -8.85
C MET A 225 12.21 -3.23 -7.80
N CYS A 226 11.47 -2.22 -7.35
CA CYS A 226 10.14 -2.51 -6.79
C CYS A 226 9.35 -3.14 -7.93
N SER A 227 8.70 -4.27 -7.66
CA SER A 227 8.03 -5.07 -8.70
C SER A 227 7.15 -4.15 -9.56
N PRO A 228 7.41 -4.02 -10.88
CA PRO A 228 6.66 -3.10 -11.72
C PRO A 228 5.18 -3.46 -11.67
N LEU A 229 4.31 -2.45 -11.50
CA LEU A 229 2.87 -2.64 -11.62
C LEU A 229 2.56 -3.26 -12.99
N LYS A 230 1.99 -4.47 -12.98
CA LYS A 230 1.75 -5.26 -14.21
C LYS A 230 0.84 -4.56 -15.24
N PHE A 231 0.12 -3.52 -14.82
CA PHE A 231 -0.93 -2.87 -15.59
C PHE A 231 -0.59 -1.46 -16.11
N PHE A 232 0.52 -0.86 -15.68
CA PHE A 232 0.94 0.46 -16.16
C PHE A 232 1.94 0.31 -17.31
N ASN A 233 1.42 0.07 -18.52
CA ASN A 233 2.14 0.54 -19.70
C ASN A 233 2.12 2.07 -19.66
N PRO A 234 3.28 2.76 -19.71
CA PRO A 234 3.29 4.21 -19.84
C PRO A 234 2.47 4.56 -21.09
N LEU A 235 1.42 5.37 -20.91
CA LEU A 235 0.68 5.94 -22.03
C LEU A 235 1.71 6.53 -22.99
N LYS A 236 1.83 5.92 -24.18
CA LYS A 236 2.65 6.50 -25.25
C LYS A 236 2.18 7.93 -25.43
N PRO A 237 3.06 8.94 -25.43
CA PRO A 237 2.65 10.29 -25.73
C PRO A 237 1.96 10.28 -27.10
N GLN A 238 0.71 10.75 -27.14
CA GLN A 238 0.01 10.99 -28.39
C GLN A 238 0.86 12.00 -29.17
N THR A 239 1.52 11.51 -30.21
CA THR A 239 2.14 12.36 -31.23
C THR A 239 1.05 13.24 -31.81
N SER A 240 1.32 14.55 -31.80
CA SER A 240 0.55 15.61 -32.43
C SER A 240 -0.02 15.18 -33.77
N TYR A 241 -1.33 15.27 -33.94
CA TYR A 241 -1.92 15.25 -35.26
C TYR A 241 -1.78 16.63 -35.90
N ASP A 242 -1.27 16.57 -37.12
CA ASP A 242 -0.94 17.65 -38.01
C ASP A 242 -2.10 18.60 -38.28
N THR A 243 -1.72 19.85 -38.50
CA THR A 243 -2.53 20.95 -38.98
C THR A 243 -3.07 20.61 -40.37
N VAL A 244 -4.37 20.35 -40.50
CA VAL A 244 -5.03 20.28 -41.80
C VAL A 244 -5.49 21.70 -42.17
N THR A 245 -4.70 22.37 -43.00
CA THR A 245 -5.08 23.56 -43.74
C THR A 245 -6.14 23.19 -44.78
N THR A 246 -7.38 23.64 -44.58
CA THR A 246 -8.43 23.54 -45.59
C THR A 246 -8.24 24.64 -46.64
N ASN A 247 -7.76 24.25 -47.82
CA ASN A 247 -7.89 25.04 -49.04
C ASN A 247 -9.31 24.85 -49.59
N LEU A 248 -10.11 25.93 -49.61
CA LEU A 248 -11.34 26.00 -50.41
C LEU A 248 -10.99 26.23 -51.89
N PRO A 249 -11.57 25.46 -52.83
CA PRO A 249 -11.66 25.87 -54.21
C PRO A 249 -12.98 26.61 -54.46
N SER A 250 -12.85 27.81 -55.00
CA SER A 250 -13.88 28.60 -55.66
C SER A 250 -14.44 27.83 -56.87
N GLN A 251 -15.77 27.82 -57.04
CA GLN A 251 -16.48 27.84 -58.34
C GLN A 251 -17.97 28.08 -58.05
N VAL A 252 -18.53 29.24 -58.43
CA VAL A 252 -19.20 29.53 -59.71
C VAL A 252 -20.39 28.59 -59.94
N TYR A 253 -21.58 29.03 -59.56
CA TYR A 253 -22.73 29.35 -60.44
C TYR A 253 -23.75 30.19 -59.66
#